data_AF-A0A2V8U9Q8-F1
#
_entry.id   AF-A0A2V8U9Q8-F1
#
_cell.length_a   1.000
_cell.length_b   1.000
_cell.length_c   1.000
_cell.angle_alpha   90.00
_cell.angle_beta   90.00
_cell.angle_gamma   90.00
#
_symmetry.space_group_name_H-M   'P 1'
#
loop_
_entity.id
_entity.type
_entity.pdbx_description
1 polymer ?
#
loop_
_entity_poly.entity_id
_entity_poly.type
_entity_poly.pdbx_seq_one_letter_code
_entity_poly.pdbx_strand_id
1 'polypeptide(L)'
;MIERIAGAEIVINIRSSRRFSTDVFRQCPNLRLLSLWGTGTDNVDLDAAAGYGATVTNTRGVSALSVAEHALAQLRRAIIRLNLRRTGDVK
;
A
#
# COMPACT_ATOMS: atom_id res chain seq x y z
N MET A 1 -13.67 -9.29 8.55
CA MET A 1 -13.32 -8.83 7.18
C MET A 1 -13.87 -9.79 6.15
N ILE A 2 -13.48 -11.07 6.22
CA ILE A 2 -13.97 -12.14 5.34
C ILE A 2 -15.50 -12.13 5.24
N GLU A 3 -16.21 -12.09 6.36
CA GLU A 3 -17.67 -11.97 6.40
C GLU A 3 -18.24 -10.85 5.52
N ARG A 4 -17.55 -9.71 5.43
CA ARG A 4 -17.99 -8.55 4.62
C ARG A 4 -17.77 -8.75 3.11
N ILE A 5 -16.86 -9.63 2.71
CA ILE A 5 -16.46 -9.82 1.30
C ILE A 5 -16.74 -11.24 0.80
N ALA A 6 -17.28 -12.13 1.64
CA ALA A 6 -17.48 -13.55 1.32
C ALA A 6 -18.33 -13.78 0.07
N GLY A 7 -19.33 -12.91 -0.17
CA GLY A 7 -20.18 -12.95 -1.35
C GLY A 7 -19.75 -12.02 -2.49
N ALA A 8 -18.62 -11.32 -2.37
CA ALA A 8 -18.20 -10.32 -3.35
C ALA A 8 -17.31 -10.93 -4.45
N GLU A 9 -17.57 -10.58 -5.70
CA GLU A 9 -16.67 -10.92 -6.82
C GLU A 9 -15.51 -9.94 -6.98
N ILE A 10 -15.71 -8.69 -6.53
CA ILE A 10 -14.74 -7.61 -6.67
C ILE A 10 -14.54 -6.93 -5.32
N VAL A 11 -13.29 -6.76 -4.92
CA VAL A 11 -12.90 -6.03 -3.72
C VAL A 11 -11.94 -4.91 -4.10
N ILE A 12 -12.28 -3.69 -3.68
CA ILE A 12 -11.39 -2.53 -3.76
C ILE A 12 -10.80 -2.30 -2.37
N ASN A 13 -9.50 -2.52 -2.25
CA ASN A 13 -8.78 -2.23 -1.02
C ASN A 13 -8.10 -0.86 -1.13
N ILE A 14 -8.46 0.05 -0.23
CA ILE A 14 -7.91 1.42 -0.17
C ILE A 14 -6.77 1.55 0.85
N ARG A 15 -6.62 0.57 1.75
CA ARG A 15 -5.75 0.63 2.92
C ARG A 15 -4.93 -0.66 3.04
N SER A 16 -3.61 -0.51 3.01
CA SER A 16 -2.65 -1.62 3.14
C SER A 16 -2.66 -2.32 4.51
N SER A 17 -3.44 -1.83 5.48
CA SER A 17 -3.55 -2.43 6.82
C SER A 17 -4.28 -3.79 6.84
N ARG A 18 -4.94 -4.19 5.74
CA ARG A 18 -5.59 -5.49 5.62
C ARG A 18 -4.72 -6.47 4.87
N ARG A 19 -4.51 -7.65 5.44
CA ARG A 19 -3.77 -8.75 4.83
C ARG A 19 -4.73 -9.69 4.10
N PHE A 20 -4.44 -9.98 2.84
CA PHE A 20 -5.11 -10.99 2.03
C PHE A 20 -4.20 -12.22 1.98
N SER A 21 -4.35 -13.09 2.98
CA SER A 21 -3.63 -14.37 3.04
C SER A 21 -4.35 -15.45 2.24
N THR A 22 -3.71 -16.61 2.06
CA THR A 22 -4.30 -17.82 1.48
C THR A 22 -5.70 -18.13 2.02
N ASP A 23 -5.90 -18.00 3.34
CA ASP A 23 -7.18 -18.30 3.98
C ASP A 23 -8.31 -17.34 3.58
N VAL A 24 -7.99 -16.08 3.24
CA VAL A 24 -8.97 -15.14 2.70
C VAL A 24 -9.47 -15.61 1.34
N PHE A 25 -8.57 -16.03 0.45
CA PHE A 25 -8.94 -16.54 -0.87
C PHE A 25 -9.70 -17.87 -0.79
N ARG A 26 -9.33 -18.73 0.16
CA ARG A 26 -10.05 -19.98 0.44
C ARG A 26 -11.48 -19.74 0.93
N GLN A 27 -11.69 -18.75 1.81
CA GLN A 27 -13.02 -18.43 2.36
C GLN A 27 -13.86 -17.50 1.49
N CYS A 28 -13.27 -16.91 0.43
CA CYS A 28 -13.95 -16.03 -0.52
C CYS A 28 -13.81 -16.58 -1.95
N PRO A 29 -14.37 -17.77 -2.25
CA PRO A 29 -14.16 -18.45 -3.53
C PRO A 29 -14.75 -17.68 -4.73
N ASN A 30 -15.66 -16.74 -4.48
CA ASN A 30 -16.25 -15.90 -5.53
C ASN A 30 -15.34 -14.72 -5.92
N LEU A 31 -14.27 -14.44 -5.17
CA LEU A 31 -13.43 -13.27 -5.40
C LEU A 31 -12.62 -13.44 -6.70
N ARG A 32 -12.93 -12.62 -7.70
CA ARG A 32 -12.29 -12.64 -9.02
C ARG A 32 -11.31 -11.49 -9.21
N LEU A 33 -11.55 -10.36 -8.54
CA LEU A 33 -10.69 -9.18 -8.64
C LEU A 33 -10.44 -8.55 -7.27
N LEU A 34 -9.17 -8.42 -6.92
CA LEU A 34 -8.70 -7.59 -5.82
C LEU A 34 -7.95 -6.39 -6.39
N SER A 35 -8.57 -5.21 -6.34
CA SER A 35 -7.97 -3.95 -6.77
C SER A 35 -7.36 -3.22 -5.57
N LEU A 36 -6.04 -3.09 -5.56
CA LEU A 36 -5.30 -2.35 -4.54
C LEU A 36 -5.15 -0.89 -4.96
N TRP A 37 -5.72 0.02 -4.19
CA TRP A 37 -5.52 1.45 -4.36
C TRP A 37 -4.25 1.91 -3.64
N GLY A 38 -3.13 1.37 -4.10
CA GLY A 38 -1.80 1.58 -3.57
C GLY A 38 -0.76 0.92 -4.46
N THR A 39 0.50 1.29 -4.30
CA THR A 39 1.60 0.73 -5.13
C THR A 39 2.11 -0.60 -4.58
N GLY A 40 2.20 -0.76 -3.26
CA GLY A 40 2.71 -1.97 -2.62
C GLY A 40 1.72 -3.14 -2.67
N THR A 41 2.26 -4.36 -2.68
CA THR A 41 1.49 -5.62 -2.69
C THR A 41 1.87 -6.55 -1.54
N ASP A 42 2.69 -6.09 -0.58
CA ASP A 42 3.30 -6.88 0.50
C ASP A 42 2.27 -7.52 1.45
N ASN A 43 1.06 -6.96 1.47
CA ASN A 43 -0.06 -7.43 2.27
C ASN A 43 -0.92 -8.48 1.55
N VAL A 44 -0.57 -8.88 0.32
CA VAL A 44 -1.32 -9.85 -0.47
C VAL A 44 -0.45 -11.07 -0.79
N ASP A 45 -0.99 -12.25 -0.52
CA ASP A 45 -0.44 -13.51 -1.02
C ASP A 45 -0.82 -13.67 -2.50
N LEU A 46 0.09 -13.25 -3.39
CA LEU A 46 -0.13 -13.24 -4.83
C LEU A 46 -0.23 -14.66 -5.42
N ASP A 47 0.52 -15.60 -4.85
CA ASP A 47 0.51 -17.00 -5.31
C ASP A 47 -0.83 -17.66 -4.95
N ALA A 48 -1.33 -17.43 -3.74
CA ALA A 48 -2.67 -17.89 -3.39
C ALA A 48 -3.75 -17.22 -4.24
N ALA A 49 -3.65 -15.90 -4.49
CA ALA A 49 -4.61 -15.21 -5.35
C ALA A 49 -4.69 -15.87 -6.74
N ALA A 50 -3.53 -16.14 -7.36
CA ALA A 50 -3.45 -16.84 -8.63
C ALA A 50 -4.02 -18.27 -8.56
N GLY A 51 -3.68 -19.03 -7.51
CA GLY A 51 -4.16 -20.39 -7.30
C GLY A 51 -5.68 -20.51 -7.14
N TYR A 52 -6.33 -19.49 -6.57
CA TYR A 52 -7.78 -19.42 -6.42
C TYR A 52 -8.48 -18.64 -7.57
N GLY A 53 -7.75 -18.24 -8.62
CA GLY A 53 -8.33 -17.55 -9.79
C GLY A 53 -8.67 -16.08 -9.57
N ALA A 54 -8.14 -15.45 -8.52
CA ALA A 54 -8.32 -14.04 -8.22
C ALA A 54 -7.22 -13.20 -8.87
N THR A 55 -7.61 -12.25 -9.73
CA THR A 55 -6.68 -11.27 -10.31
C THR A 55 -6.39 -10.17 -9.31
N VAL A 56 -5.11 -9.83 -9.12
CA VAL A 56 -4.69 -8.71 -8.27
C VAL A 56 -4.18 -7.56 -9.14
N THR A 57 -4.71 -6.36 -8.91
CA THR A 57 -4.24 -5.14 -9.58
C THR A 57 -3.80 -4.10 -8.56
N ASN A 58 -2.91 -3.20 -8.96
CA ASN A 58 -2.41 -2.12 -8.11
C ASN A 58 -2.19 -0.84 -8.93
N THR A 59 -2.03 0.30 -8.25
CA THR A 59 -1.85 1.61 -8.90
C THR A 59 -0.38 2.02 -8.86
N ARG A 60 0.44 1.38 -9.71
CA ARG A 60 1.88 1.69 -9.84
C ARG A 60 2.10 3.07 -10.46
N GLY A 61 3.13 3.78 -9.98
CA GLY A 61 3.58 5.05 -10.56
C GLY A 61 2.71 6.27 -10.29
N VAL A 62 1.44 6.11 -9.88
CA VAL A 62 0.50 7.22 -9.64
C VAL A 62 1.03 8.23 -8.63
N SER A 63 1.72 7.76 -7.58
CA SER A 63 2.28 8.62 -6.53
C SER A 63 3.75 8.97 -6.75
N ALA A 64 4.39 8.59 -7.86
CA ALA A 64 5.83 8.74 -8.04
C ALA A 64 6.29 10.21 -7.92
N LEU A 65 5.55 11.13 -8.56
CA LEU A 65 5.85 12.56 -8.50
C LEU A 65 5.69 13.12 -7.08
N SER A 66 4.54 12.86 -6.44
CA SER A 66 4.27 13.35 -5.08
C SER A 66 5.24 12.78 -4.04
N VAL A 67 5.67 11.52 -4.21
CA VAL A 67 6.70 10.91 -3.36
C VAL A 67 8.05 11.60 -3.54
N ALA A 68 8.44 11.92 -4.78
CA ALA A 68 9.67 12.65 -5.06
C ALA A 68 9.65 14.07 -4.45
N GLU A 69 8.56 14.80 -4.61
CA GLU A 69 8.34 16.11 -4.00
C GLU A 69 8.43 16.04 -2.48
N HIS A 70 7.75 15.07 -1.87
CA HIS A 70 7.77 14.86 -0.43
C HIS A 70 9.18 14.53 0.07
N ALA A 71 9.92 13.68 -0.63
CA ALA A 71 11.30 13.34 -0.27
C ALA A 71 12.22 14.56 -0.30
N LEU A 72 12.11 15.40 -1.33
CA LEU A 72 12.89 16.64 -1.43
C LEU A 72 12.50 17.64 -0.32
N ALA A 73 11.20 17.78 -0.02
CA ALA A 73 10.73 18.63 1.07
C ALA A 73 11.27 18.17 2.43
N GLN A 74 11.29 16.86 2.69
CA GLN A 74 11.85 16.28 3.91
C GLN A 74 13.36 16.50 4.01
N LEU A 75 14.10 16.35 2.91
CA LEU A 75 15.53 16.64 2.85
C LEU A 75 15.81 18.12 3.16
N ARG A 76 15.08 19.03 2.51
CA ARG A 76 15.21 20.48 2.76
C ARG A 76 14.94 20.81 4.22
N ARG A 77 13.89 20.25 4.81
CA ARG A 77 13.56 20.41 6.23
C ARG A 77 14.70 19.94 7.13
N ALA A 78 15.30 18.79 6.84
CA ALA A 78 16.43 18.27 7.60
C ALA A 78 17.64 19.23 7.55
N ILE A 79 17.98 19.76 6.36
CA ILE A 79 19.06 20.73 6.18
C ILE A 79 18.82 22.00 6.99
N ILE A 80 17.61 22.59 6.93
CA ILE A 80 17.26 23.78 7.73
C ILE A 80 17.46 23.48 9.22
N ARG A 81 16.96 22.33 9.68
CA ARG A 81 17.06 21.94 11.09
C ARG A 81 18.50 21.79 11.56
N LEU A 82 19.37 21.22 10.72
CA LEU A 82 20.80 21.08 11.02
C LEU A 82 21.50 22.45 11.06
N ASN A 83 21.19 23.35 10.14
CA ASN A 83 21.76 24.69 10.12
C ASN A 83 21.36 25.50 11.36
N LEU A 84 20.09 25.45 11.77
CA LEU A 84 19.62 26.16 12.97
C LEU A 84 20.29 25.65 14.25
N ARG A 85 20.57 24.34 14.35
CA ARG A 85 21.31 23.78 15.48
C ARG A 85 22.74 24.32 15.53
N ARG A 86 23.43 24.33 14.38
CA ARG A 86 24.79 24.89 14.31
C ARG A 86 24.86 26.36 14.71
N THR A 87 23.89 27.19 14.30
CA THR A 87 23.87 28.61 14.69
C THR A 87 23.47 28.82 16.15
N GLY A 88 22.70 27.90 16.75
CA GLY A 88 22.33 27.93 18.16
C GLY A 88 23.44 27.52 19.14
N ASP A 89 24.40 26.70 18.69
CA ASP A 89 25.61 26.32 19.44
C ASP A 89 26.72 27.40 19.38
N VAL A 90 26.52 28.48 18.61
CA VAL A 90 27.39 29.67 18.62
C VAL A 90 26.84 30.71 19.59
N LYS A 91 26.82 30.37 20.88
CA LYS A 91 26.75 31.31 22.01
C LYS A 91 27.48 30.75 23.21
#